data_AF-A0A7J2I250-F1
#
_entry.id   AF-A0A7J2I250-F1
#
_cell.length_a   1.000
_cell.length_b   1.000
_cell.length_c   1.000
_cell.angle_alpha   90.00
_cell.angle_beta   90.00
_cell.angle_gamma   90.00
#
_symmetry.space_group_name_H-M   'P 1'
#
loop_
_entity.id
_entity.type
_entity.pdbx_description
1 polymer ?
#
loop_
_entity_poly.entity_id
_entity_poly.type
_entity_poly.pdbx_seq_one_letter_code
_entity_poly.pdbx_strand_id
1 'polypeptide(L)'
;MLEEGKMKIAEVETTIPSPFAFKTALQGYVDILKIEDKHEFLHRMHQMVLAKLGMSADIKDPMEMLKQTKKETFRDKLKKEALNLRIPRFAKAELVRLIDGERQGISEKFLKGIKDHNKEIEKEWPEELKKFIFNLLKELKGEKFDYDKFWEAEEEMQEEAEELRKLELIEQLNIGARKAKLDPQIRYDIYRMIDGEKEGFRKETIDWLKKLFTGAVPKYWKDEIAKFLQEMMKEIL
;
A
#
# COMPACT_ATOMS: atom_id res chain seq x y z
N MET A 1 -36.84 -15.49 -33.01
CA MET A 1 -37.11 -14.14 -32.47
C MET A 1 -36.69 -13.01 -33.40
N LEU A 2 -35.52 -13.06 -34.06
CA LEU A 2 -35.16 -12.10 -35.12
C LEU A 2 -35.82 -12.42 -36.47
N GLU A 3 -35.99 -13.71 -36.79
CA GLU A 3 -36.60 -14.15 -38.06
C GLU A 3 -38.13 -13.97 -38.14
N GLU A 4 -38.81 -13.62 -37.05
CA GLU A 4 -40.28 -13.50 -37.01
C GLU A 4 -40.80 -12.08 -37.36
N GLY A 5 -39.93 -11.14 -37.77
CA GLY A 5 -40.35 -9.82 -38.27
C GLY A 5 -41.05 -8.89 -37.26
N LYS A 6 -41.07 -9.25 -35.97
CA LYS A 6 -41.76 -8.50 -34.91
C LYS A 6 -40.96 -7.31 -34.35
N MET A 7 -39.72 -7.09 -34.78
CA MET A 7 -38.83 -6.06 -34.23
C MET A 7 -38.55 -4.98 -35.28
N LYS A 8 -38.95 -3.74 -34.99
CA LYS A 8 -38.59 -2.56 -35.81
C LYS A 8 -37.27 -1.99 -35.29
N ILE A 9 -36.26 -1.96 -36.14
CA ILE A 9 -34.94 -1.35 -35.85
C ILE A 9 -35.02 0.12 -36.29
N ALA A 10 -34.69 1.03 -35.39
CA ALA A 10 -34.57 2.47 -35.68
C ALA A 10 -33.10 2.87 -35.53
N GLU A 11 -32.50 3.32 -36.62
CA GLU A 11 -31.11 3.81 -36.64
C GLU A 11 -31.11 5.32 -36.38
N VAL A 12 -30.26 5.76 -35.44
CA VAL A 12 -30.11 7.16 -35.07
C VAL A 12 -28.63 7.51 -35.18
N GLU A 13 -28.29 8.41 -36.08
CA GLU A 13 -26.93 8.95 -36.20
C GLU A 13 -26.76 10.14 -35.25
N THR A 14 -25.84 10.03 -34.30
CA THR A 14 -25.49 11.11 -33.38
C THR A 14 -23.99 11.36 -33.39
N THR A 15 -23.61 12.64 -33.32
CA THR A 15 -22.21 13.07 -33.29
C THR A 15 -21.49 12.68 -31.99
N ILE A 16 -22.27 12.47 -30.92
CA ILE A 16 -21.79 12.03 -29.62
C ILE A 16 -22.33 10.61 -29.39
N PRO A 17 -21.47 9.62 -29.09
CA PRO A 17 -21.93 8.26 -28.83
C PRO A 17 -22.79 8.24 -27.55
N SER A 18 -23.82 7.41 -27.55
CA SER A 18 -24.59 7.18 -26.32
C SER A 18 -23.69 6.57 -25.24
N PRO A 19 -23.98 6.77 -23.93
CA PRO A 19 -23.20 6.16 -22.86
C PRO A 19 -23.08 4.63 -23.00
N PHE A 20 -24.12 3.99 -23.53
CA PHE A 20 -24.12 2.57 -23.85
C PHE A 20 -23.14 2.24 -24.99
N ALA A 21 -23.24 2.92 -26.14
CA ALA A 21 -22.35 2.69 -27.27
C ALA A 21 -20.88 3.00 -26.93
N PHE A 22 -20.64 4.06 -26.16
CA PHE A 22 -19.33 4.43 -25.68
C PHE A 22 -18.75 3.36 -24.75
N LYS A 23 -19.55 2.86 -23.81
CA LYS A 23 -19.16 1.74 -22.92
C LYS A 23 -18.81 0.49 -23.73
N THR A 24 -19.62 0.12 -24.72
CA THR A 24 -19.38 -1.05 -25.58
C THR A 24 -18.11 -0.91 -26.40
N ALA A 25 -17.88 0.27 -27.00
CA ALA A 25 -16.67 0.55 -27.76
C ALA A 25 -15.41 0.54 -26.88
N LEU A 26 -15.48 1.15 -25.70
CA LEU A 26 -14.41 1.11 -24.71
C LEU A 26 -14.10 -0.33 -24.29
N GLN A 27 -15.12 -1.11 -23.97
CA GLN A 27 -14.94 -2.49 -23.51
C GLN A 27 -14.30 -3.36 -24.60
N GLY A 28 -14.71 -3.20 -25.86
CA GLY A 28 -14.05 -3.87 -27.00
C GLY A 28 -12.62 -3.40 -27.26
N TYR A 29 -12.33 -2.10 -27.10
CA TYR A 29 -10.97 -1.57 -27.26
C TYR A 29 -10.05 -2.03 -26.14
N VAL A 30 -10.55 -2.00 -24.90
CA VAL A 30 -9.91 -2.46 -23.69
C VAL A 30 -9.60 -3.96 -23.82
N ASP A 31 -10.49 -4.80 -24.34
CA ASP A 31 -10.24 -6.24 -24.51
C ASP A 31 -9.13 -6.58 -25.51
N ILE A 32 -8.73 -5.65 -26.39
CA ILE A 32 -7.61 -5.79 -27.33
C ILE A 32 -6.28 -5.31 -26.69
N LEU A 33 -6.35 -4.46 -25.68
CA LEU A 33 -5.19 -3.90 -24.98
C LEU A 33 -4.63 -4.88 -23.94
N LYS A 34 -3.30 -4.89 -23.81
CA LYS A 34 -2.63 -5.57 -22.69
C LYS A 34 -3.01 -4.90 -21.37
N ILE A 35 -2.97 -5.64 -20.27
CA ILE A 35 -3.42 -5.15 -18.96
C ILE A 35 -2.59 -3.94 -18.49
N GLU A 36 -1.29 -3.87 -18.83
CA GLU A 36 -0.47 -2.67 -18.54
C GLU A 36 -0.99 -1.43 -19.30
N ASP A 37 -1.28 -1.59 -20.59
CA ASP A 37 -1.81 -0.52 -21.44
C ASP A 37 -3.24 -0.12 -21.04
N LYS A 38 -4.03 -1.04 -20.46
CA LYS A 38 -5.39 -0.74 -19.95
C LYS A 38 -5.37 0.30 -18.84
N HIS A 39 -4.47 0.15 -17.86
CA HIS A 39 -4.40 1.06 -16.71
C HIS A 39 -3.93 2.45 -17.15
N GLU A 40 -2.90 2.50 -18.00
CA GLU A 40 -2.38 3.76 -18.53
C GLU A 40 -3.37 4.43 -19.50
N PHE A 41 -4.15 3.65 -20.25
CA PHE A 41 -5.23 4.15 -21.11
C PHE A 41 -6.41 4.70 -20.31
N LEU A 42 -6.87 3.98 -19.27
CA LEU A 42 -7.89 4.47 -18.35
C LEU A 42 -7.46 5.77 -17.67
N HIS A 43 -6.19 5.85 -17.25
CA HIS A 43 -5.59 7.05 -16.66
C HIS A 43 -5.58 8.23 -17.64
N ARG A 44 -5.11 8.03 -18.87
CA ARG A 44 -5.08 9.06 -19.93
C ARG A 44 -6.50 9.53 -20.32
N MET A 45 -7.43 8.61 -20.49
CA MET A 45 -8.83 8.93 -20.82
C MET A 45 -9.55 9.67 -19.70
N HIS A 46 -9.30 9.29 -18.45
CA HIS A 46 -9.87 9.97 -17.29
C HIS A 46 -9.37 11.42 -17.21
N GLN A 47 -8.06 11.65 -17.40
CA GLN A 47 -7.49 13.01 -17.47
C GLN A 47 -8.10 13.84 -18.61
N MET A 48 -8.29 13.24 -19.79
CA MET A 48 -8.90 13.92 -20.94
C MET A 48 -10.39 14.26 -20.72
N VAL A 49 -11.15 13.38 -20.06
CA VAL A 49 -12.56 13.63 -19.72
C VAL A 49 -12.67 14.75 -18.69
N LEU A 50 -11.82 14.75 -17.66
CA LEU A 50 -11.77 15.81 -16.66
C LEU A 50 -11.39 17.17 -17.28
N ALA A 51 -10.38 17.19 -18.15
CA ALA A 51 -9.99 18.40 -18.88
C ALA A 51 -11.13 18.93 -19.78
N LYS A 52 -11.88 18.04 -20.42
CA LYS A 52 -13.02 18.40 -21.29
C LYS A 52 -14.25 18.87 -20.51
N LEU A 53 -14.38 18.47 -19.25
CA LEU A 53 -15.46 18.91 -18.35
C LEU A 53 -15.15 20.24 -17.63
N GLY A 54 -13.96 20.82 -17.85
CA GLY A 54 -13.60 22.15 -17.30
C GLY A 54 -13.42 22.19 -15.78
N MET A 55 -13.40 21.03 -15.11
CA MET A 55 -13.19 20.92 -13.66
C MET A 55 -11.70 20.94 -13.35
N SER A 56 -11.08 22.12 -13.46
CA SER A 56 -9.85 22.43 -12.73
C SER A 56 -10.25 22.93 -11.34
N ALA A 57 -10.60 22.02 -10.43
CA ALA A 57 -10.88 22.38 -9.05
C ALA A 57 -10.44 21.24 -8.14
N ASP A 58 -9.45 21.54 -7.28
CA ASP A 58 -8.97 20.81 -6.11
C ASP A 58 -9.57 19.42 -5.87
N ILE A 59 -8.88 18.39 -6.33
CA ILE A 59 -9.12 17.02 -5.85
C ILE A 59 -7.75 16.39 -5.59
N LYS A 60 -7.53 16.05 -4.33
CA LYS A 60 -6.31 15.49 -3.76
C LYS A 60 -5.72 14.39 -4.64
N ASP A 61 -4.42 14.49 -4.88
CA ASP A 61 -3.64 13.57 -5.73
C ASP A 61 -3.91 12.11 -5.29
N PRO A 62 -4.03 11.12 -6.20
CA PRO A 62 -4.08 9.70 -5.84
C PRO A 62 -2.99 9.29 -4.82
N MET A 63 -1.84 9.97 -4.86
CA MET A 63 -0.77 9.85 -3.87
C MET A 63 -1.21 10.31 -2.46
N GLU A 64 -1.98 11.39 -2.33
CA GLU A 64 -2.53 11.86 -1.05
C GLU A 64 -3.58 10.90 -0.47
N MET A 65 -4.34 10.17 -1.30
CA MET A 65 -5.28 9.15 -0.82
C MET A 65 -4.56 7.90 -0.30
N LEU A 66 -3.47 7.49 -0.96
CA LEU A 66 -2.59 6.40 -0.48
C LEU A 66 -1.85 6.80 0.82
N LYS A 67 -1.37 8.05 0.91
CA LYS A 67 -0.79 8.59 2.14
C LYS A 67 -1.79 8.61 3.30
N GLN A 68 -3.04 9.00 3.04
CA GLN A 68 -4.09 8.99 4.07
C GLN A 68 -4.42 7.58 4.57
N THR A 69 -4.53 6.60 3.68
CA THR A 69 -4.79 5.20 4.07
C THR A 69 -3.62 4.59 4.83
N LYS A 70 -2.37 4.84 4.40
CA LYS A 70 -1.18 4.43 5.15
C LYS A 70 -1.11 5.08 6.54
N LYS A 71 -1.36 6.39 6.65
CA LYS A 71 -1.43 7.14 7.91
C LYS A 71 -2.47 6.57 8.88
N GLU A 72 -3.63 6.17 8.37
CA GLU A 72 -4.66 5.49 9.17
C GLU A 72 -4.19 4.10 9.65
N THR A 73 -3.58 3.29 8.79
CA THR A 73 -3.06 1.97 9.18
C THR A 73 -1.95 2.03 10.23
N PHE A 74 -1.09 3.05 10.17
CA PHE A 74 -0.01 3.26 11.12
C PHE A 74 -0.53 3.74 12.49
N ARG A 75 -1.49 4.68 12.50
CA ARG A 75 -2.19 5.08 13.74
C ARG A 75 -2.86 3.90 14.40
N ASP A 76 -3.51 3.03 13.62
CA ASP A 76 -4.14 1.83 14.13
C ASP A 76 -3.14 0.82 14.70
N LYS A 77 -1.95 0.72 14.11
CA LYS A 77 -0.84 -0.08 14.68
C LYS A 77 -0.40 0.46 16.04
N LEU A 78 -0.13 1.76 16.15
CA LEU A 78 0.25 2.39 17.42
C LEU A 78 -0.85 2.26 18.49
N LYS A 79 -2.12 2.38 18.11
CA LYS A 79 -3.25 2.14 19.03
C LYS A 79 -3.26 0.71 19.55
N LYS A 80 -3.07 -0.27 18.66
CA LYS A 80 -3.00 -1.70 19.04
C LYS A 80 -1.84 -1.95 20.00
N GLU A 81 -0.67 -1.37 19.73
CA GLU A 81 0.49 -1.45 20.61
C GLU A 81 0.21 -0.81 21.98
N ALA A 82 -0.37 0.40 22.00
CA ALA A 82 -0.76 1.09 23.23
C ALA A 82 -1.77 0.28 24.07
N LEU A 83 -2.73 -0.38 23.41
CA LEU A 83 -3.71 -1.25 24.09
C LEU A 83 -3.07 -2.52 24.67
N ASN A 84 -2.05 -3.07 24.01
CA ASN A 84 -1.38 -4.30 24.43
C ASN A 84 -0.40 -4.10 25.59
N LEU A 85 0.07 -2.87 25.84
CA LEU A 85 0.94 -2.55 26.97
C LEU A 85 0.30 -2.88 28.32
N ARG A 86 1.10 -3.37 29.28
CA ARG A 86 0.66 -3.64 30.65
C ARG A 86 0.69 -2.39 31.52
N ILE A 87 -0.13 -1.40 31.15
CA ILE A 87 -0.25 -0.13 31.88
C ILE A 87 -1.68 0.09 32.40
N PRO A 88 -1.87 0.95 33.41
CA PRO A 88 -3.20 1.27 33.93
C PRO A 88 -4.16 1.76 32.84
N ARG A 89 -5.46 1.43 32.99
CA ARG A 89 -6.50 1.77 32.00
C ARG A 89 -6.55 3.26 31.65
N PHE A 90 -6.33 4.14 32.65
CA PHE A 90 -6.29 5.58 32.43
C PHE A 90 -5.14 6.00 31.50
N ALA A 91 -3.96 5.36 31.63
CA ALA A 91 -2.80 5.67 30.79
C ALA A 91 -2.98 5.17 29.36
N LYS A 92 -3.67 4.04 29.17
CA LYS A 92 -4.04 3.56 27.82
C LYS A 92 -4.98 4.54 27.11
N ALA A 93 -6.00 5.03 27.82
CA ALA A 93 -6.95 5.97 27.26
C ALA A 93 -6.28 7.28 26.85
N GLU A 94 -5.38 7.81 27.68
CA GLU A 94 -4.60 9.01 27.36
C GLU A 94 -3.68 8.78 26.15
N LEU A 95 -2.98 7.64 26.08
CA LEU A 95 -2.16 7.30 24.91
C LEU A 95 -2.96 7.25 23.61
N VAL A 96 -4.13 6.61 23.61
CA VAL A 96 -4.98 6.52 22.42
C VAL A 96 -5.45 7.90 21.99
N ARG A 97 -5.93 8.73 22.93
CA ARG A 97 -6.33 10.12 22.64
C ARG A 97 -5.18 10.93 22.06
N LEU A 98 -3.97 10.74 22.58
CA LEU A 98 -2.77 11.38 22.06
C LEU A 98 -2.38 10.86 20.67
N ILE A 99 -2.52 9.57 20.39
CA ILE A 99 -2.29 9.00 19.05
C ILE A 99 -3.30 9.56 18.04
N ASP A 100 -4.54 9.80 18.47
CA ASP A 100 -5.62 10.41 17.67
C ASP A 100 -5.44 11.93 17.42
N GLY A 101 -4.44 12.54 18.06
CA GLY A 101 -4.13 13.96 17.87
C GLY A 101 -4.82 14.89 18.86
N GLU A 102 -5.54 14.37 19.85
CA GLU A 102 -6.09 15.20 20.92
C GLU A 102 -4.96 15.66 21.85
N ARG A 103 -4.74 16.99 21.95
CA ARG A 103 -3.65 17.60 22.73
C ARG A 103 -4.14 18.41 23.93
N GLN A 104 -5.45 18.58 24.07
CA GLN A 104 -6.04 19.42 25.11
C GLN A 104 -6.34 18.61 26.37
N GLY A 105 -5.92 19.14 27.53
CA GLY A 105 -6.28 18.58 28.84
C GLY A 105 -5.57 17.27 29.19
N ILE A 106 -4.30 17.11 28.79
CA ILE A 106 -3.48 15.94 29.13
C ILE A 106 -3.44 15.77 30.65
N SER A 107 -3.72 14.57 31.13
CA SER A 107 -3.73 14.33 32.57
C SER A 107 -2.34 14.55 33.20
N GLU A 108 -2.25 15.41 34.21
CA GLU A 108 -1.02 15.61 35.00
C GLU A 108 -0.51 14.30 35.62
N LYS A 109 -1.43 13.40 35.97
CA LYS A 109 -1.13 12.06 36.50
C LYS A 109 -0.46 11.17 35.45
N PHE A 110 -0.84 11.31 34.19
CA PHE A 110 -0.24 10.60 33.07
C PHE A 110 1.18 11.13 32.77
N LEU A 111 1.35 12.46 32.73
CA LEU A 111 2.67 13.08 32.54
C LEU A 111 3.66 12.73 33.65
N LYS A 112 3.17 12.69 34.89
CA LYS A 112 3.96 12.25 36.04
C LYS A 112 4.36 10.78 35.90
N GLY A 113 3.43 9.91 35.52
CA GLY A 113 3.71 8.48 35.28
C GLY A 113 4.77 8.25 34.19
N ILE A 114 4.73 9.00 33.08
CA ILE A 114 5.75 8.88 32.03
C ILE A 114 7.13 9.35 32.53
N LYS A 115 7.17 10.46 33.28
CA LYS A 115 8.44 10.97 33.84
C LYS A 115 9.05 9.99 34.86
N ASP A 116 8.21 9.42 35.71
CA ASP A 116 8.65 8.51 36.79
C ASP A 116 9.14 7.16 36.22
N HIS A 117 8.51 6.66 35.15
CA HIS A 117 8.83 5.37 34.53
C HIS A 117 9.67 5.48 33.25
N ASN A 118 10.36 6.60 33.03
CA ASN A 118 11.07 6.90 31.79
C ASN A 118 12.06 5.80 31.33
N LYS A 119 12.78 5.20 32.28
CA LYS A 119 13.77 4.14 32.01
C LYS A 119 13.13 2.78 31.66
N GLU A 120 11.92 2.54 32.14
CA GLU A 120 11.16 1.31 31.87
C GLU A 120 10.50 1.39 30.50
N ILE A 121 9.95 2.57 30.17
CA ILE A 121 9.42 2.88 28.83
C ILE A 121 10.51 2.68 27.78
N GLU A 122 11.73 3.15 28.05
CA GLU A 122 12.86 3.02 27.13
C GLU A 122 13.27 1.57 26.83
N LYS A 123 13.00 0.62 27.73
CA LYS A 123 13.42 -0.79 27.60
C LYS A 123 12.30 -1.74 27.21
N GLU A 124 11.07 -1.47 27.64
CA GLU A 124 9.96 -2.43 27.52
C GLU A 124 8.96 -2.05 26.44
N TRP A 125 8.94 -0.80 25.98
CA TRP A 125 7.95 -0.35 25.00
C TRP A 125 8.46 -0.54 23.56
N PRO A 126 7.56 -0.81 22.59
CA PRO A 126 7.91 -0.86 21.18
C PRO A 126 8.60 0.44 20.73
N GLU A 127 9.59 0.31 19.85
CA GLU A 127 10.46 1.43 19.43
C GLU A 127 9.67 2.59 18.81
N GLU A 128 8.63 2.29 18.04
CA GLU A 128 7.75 3.28 17.39
C GLU A 128 6.96 4.10 18.42
N LEU A 129 6.39 3.42 19.43
CA LEU A 129 5.62 4.04 20.50
C LEU A 129 6.52 4.80 21.49
N LYS A 130 7.72 4.29 21.74
CA LYS A 130 8.78 4.96 22.51
C LYS A 130 9.17 6.28 21.84
N LYS A 131 9.52 6.25 20.54
CA LYS A 131 9.83 7.45 19.75
C LYS A 131 8.70 8.47 19.81
N PHE A 132 7.45 8.02 19.64
CA PHE A 132 6.27 8.87 19.72
C PHE A 132 6.17 9.61 21.07
N ILE A 133 6.32 8.89 22.19
CA ILE A 133 6.21 9.49 23.53
C ILE A 133 7.36 10.43 23.86
N PHE A 134 8.59 10.05 23.52
CA PHE A 134 9.73 10.93 23.72
C PHE A 134 9.65 12.20 22.89
N ASN A 135 9.07 12.12 21.69
CA ASN A 135 8.83 13.29 20.86
C ASN A 135 7.72 14.17 21.46
N LEU A 136 6.62 13.58 21.92
CA LEU A 136 5.54 14.27 22.62
C LEU A 136 6.04 15.03 23.88
N LEU A 137 6.94 14.42 24.66
CA LEU A 137 7.53 15.05 25.83
C LEU A 137 8.46 16.23 25.49
N LYS A 138 9.07 16.24 24.30
CA LYS A 138 9.86 17.38 23.80
C LYS A 138 8.94 18.52 23.37
N GLU A 139 7.85 18.21 22.68
CA GLU A 139 6.83 19.17 22.22
C GLU A 139 6.19 19.91 23.40
N LEU A 140 5.77 19.19 24.44
CA LEU A 140 5.17 19.78 25.66
C LEU A 140 6.11 20.69 26.46
N LYS A 141 7.43 20.66 26.17
CA LYS A 141 8.42 21.54 26.78
C LYS A 141 8.62 22.87 26.01
N GLY A 142 7.90 23.09 24.91
CA GLY A 142 7.78 24.42 24.28
C GLY A 142 8.62 24.66 23.01
N GLU A 143 9.12 23.64 22.32
CA GLU A 143 9.70 23.80 20.98
C GLU A 143 8.59 23.80 19.92
N LYS A 144 8.51 24.85 19.07
CA LYS A 144 7.56 24.93 17.94
C LYS A 144 7.92 23.89 16.90
N PHE A 145 7.23 22.76 16.94
CA PHE A 145 7.40 21.68 15.97
C PHE A 145 6.06 21.36 15.30
N ASP A 146 6.13 21.21 13.98
CA ASP A 146 4.98 21.06 13.09
C ASP A 146 4.76 19.56 12.86
N TYR A 147 3.70 19.03 13.46
CA TYR A 147 3.38 17.60 13.51
C TYR A 147 3.24 17.02 12.09
N ASP A 148 2.69 17.76 11.14
CA ASP A 148 2.50 17.28 9.78
C ASP A 148 3.84 17.04 9.06
N LYS A 149 4.87 17.86 9.34
CA LYS A 149 6.23 17.68 8.79
C LYS A 149 6.98 16.47 9.35
N PHE A 150 6.68 16.05 10.58
CA PHE A 150 7.29 14.86 11.18
C PHE A 150 6.79 13.57 10.54
N TRP A 151 5.48 13.52 10.28
CA TRP A 151 4.88 12.37 9.61
C TRP A 151 5.26 12.32 8.15
N GLU A 152 5.35 13.45 7.46
CA GLU A 152 5.87 13.51 6.10
C GLU A 152 7.31 13.00 6.01
N ALA A 153 8.19 13.38 6.94
CA ALA A 153 9.60 12.96 6.91
C ALA A 153 9.82 11.48 7.30
N GLU A 154 9.06 10.94 8.26
CA GLU A 154 9.18 9.53 8.65
C GLU A 154 8.48 8.61 7.62
N GLU A 155 7.37 9.05 7.02
CA GLU A 155 6.73 8.34 5.90
C GLU A 155 7.61 8.38 4.65
N GLU A 156 8.23 9.50 4.29
CA GLU A 156 9.20 9.57 3.20
C GLU A 156 10.40 8.64 3.44
N MET A 157 10.95 8.61 4.66
CA MET A 157 12.03 7.66 4.99
C MET A 157 11.59 6.19 4.95
N GLN A 158 10.36 5.87 5.36
CA GLN A 158 9.83 4.49 5.29
C GLN A 158 9.49 4.08 3.86
N GLU A 159 8.91 4.98 3.07
CA GLU A 159 8.64 4.78 1.64
C GLU A 159 9.94 4.63 0.86
N GLU A 160 10.95 5.46 1.12
CA GLU A 160 12.29 5.32 0.54
C GLU A 160 12.93 3.98 0.91
N ALA A 161 12.83 3.55 2.18
CA ALA A 161 13.35 2.27 2.63
C ALA A 161 12.60 1.07 2.00
N GLU A 162 11.28 1.18 1.82
CA GLU A 162 10.45 0.18 1.16
C GLU A 162 10.75 0.09 -0.34
N GLU A 163 10.89 1.22 -1.02
CA GLU A 163 11.31 1.32 -2.42
C GLU A 163 12.71 0.75 -2.63
N LEU A 164 13.68 1.12 -1.79
CA LEU A 164 15.03 0.55 -1.82
C LEU A 164 15.01 -0.97 -1.65
N ARG A 165 14.18 -1.48 -0.74
CA ARG A 165 14.00 -2.92 -0.53
C ARG A 165 13.38 -3.60 -1.75
N LYS A 166 12.37 -3.01 -2.38
CA LYS A 166 11.78 -3.53 -3.63
C LYS A 166 12.81 -3.56 -4.76
N LEU A 167 13.58 -2.49 -4.93
CA LEU A 167 14.66 -2.42 -5.92
C LEU A 167 15.71 -3.51 -5.69
N GLU A 168 16.08 -3.75 -4.43
CA GLU A 168 16.99 -4.85 -4.08
C GLU A 168 16.39 -6.21 -4.47
N LEU A 169 15.15 -6.50 -4.08
CA LEU A 169 14.47 -7.76 -4.42
C LEU A 169 14.41 -7.98 -5.94
N ILE A 170 14.11 -6.93 -6.70
CA ILE A 170 14.09 -6.95 -8.17
C ILE A 170 15.47 -7.28 -8.74
N GLU A 171 16.53 -6.67 -8.22
CA GLU A 171 17.89 -6.95 -8.66
C GLU A 171 18.26 -8.41 -8.40
N GLN A 172 17.99 -8.90 -7.19
CA GLN A 172 18.25 -10.29 -6.81
C GLN A 172 17.43 -11.28 -7.67
N LEU A 173 16.16 -10.96 -7.93
CA LEU A 173 15.29 -11.72 -8.84
C LEU A 173 15.89 -11.79 -10.24
N ASN A 174 16.37 -10.68 -10.78
CA ASN A 174 16.94 -10.63 -12.14
C ASN A 174 18.19 -11.49 -12.27
N ILE A 175 19.04 -11.49 -11.24
CA ILE A 175 20.23 -12.34 -11.19
C ILE A 175 19.84 -13.82 -11.15
N GLY A 176 18.90 -14.19 -10.27
CA GLY A 176 18.41 -15.56 -10.14
C GLY A 176 17.69 -16.04 -11.40
N ALA A 177 16.81 -15.21 -11.97
CA ALA A 177 16.03 -15.49 -13.16
C ALA A 177 16.91 -15.72 -14.40
N ARG A 178 17.95 -14.89 -14.60
CA ARG A 178 18.92 -15.09 -15.71
C ARG A 178 19.64 -16.42 -15.59
N LYS A 179 20.07 -16.79 -14.38
CA LYS A 179 20.80 -18.05 -14.13
C LYS A 179 19.89 -19.27 -14.21
N ALA A 180 18.65 -19.15 -13.77
CA ALA A 180 17.63 -20.20 -13.86
C ALA A 180 17.01 -20.33 -15.26
N LYS A 181 17.29 -19.38 -16.17
CA LYS A 181 16.57 -19.21 -17.44
C LYS A 181 15.06 -19.19 -17.22
N LEU A 182 14.65 -18.38 -16.26
CA LEU A 182 13.27 -18.31 -15.81
C LEU A 182 12.36 -17.81 -16.91
N ASP A 183 11.18 -18.42 -17.00
CA ASP A 183 10.15 -17.99 -17.94
C ASP A 183 9.76 -16.52 -17.69
N PRO A 184 9.67 -15.67 -18.74
CA PRO A 184 9.32 -14.25 -18.59
C PRO A 184 8.00 -14.02 -17.86
N GLN A 185 7.04 -14.94 -18.02
CA GLN A 185 5.72 -14.91 -17.43
C GLN A 185 5.82 -15.15 -15.92
N ILE A 186 6.59 -16.15 -15.49
CA ILE A 186 6.86 -16.40 -14.06
C ILE A 186 7.59 -15.21 -13.43
N ARG A 187 8.58 -14.65 -14.14
CA ARG A 187 9.29 -13.46 -13.69
C ARG A 187 8.35 -12.27 -13.47
N TYR A 188 7.42 -12.05 -14.40
CA TYR A 188 6.40 -11.01 -14.30
C TYR A 188 5.46 -11.21 -13.10
N ASP A 189 5.03 -12.45 -12.83
CA ASP A 189 4.19 -12.69 -11.66
C ASP A 189 4.94 -12.44 -10.35
N ILE A 190 6.24 -12.72 -10.29
CA ILE A 190 7.07 -12.39 -9.13
C ILE A 190 7.23 -10.86 -8.98
N TYR A 191 7.35 -10.12 -10.07
CA TYR A 191 7.33 -8.66 -10.01
C TYR A 191 6.04 -8.14 -9.37
N ARG A 192 4.89 -8.65 -9.81
CA ARG A 192 3.59 -8.33 -9.21
C ARG A 192 3.53 -8.67 -7.71
N MET A 193 4.14 -9.77 -7.29
CA MET A 193 4.26 -10.11 -5.87
C MET A 193 5.08 -9.05 -5.11
N ILE A 194 6.23 -8.62 -5.65
CA ILE A 194 7.10 -7.59 -5.04
C ILE A 194 6.36 -6.24 -4.94
N ASP A 195 5.52 -5.94 -5.93
CA ASP A 195 4.68 -4.73 -5.95
C ASP A 195 3.48 -4.80 -5.00
N GLY A 196 3.27 -5.94 -4.32
CA GLY A 196 2.31 -6.12 -3.24
C GLY A 196 1.02 -6.83 -3.63
N GLU A 197 0.92 -7.35 -4.85
CA GLU A 197 -0.22 -8.18 -5.25
C GLU A 197 -0.17 -9.54 -4.54
N LYS A 198 -1.35 -10.08 -4.18
CA LYS A 198 -1.45 -11.34 -3.41
C LYS A 198 -2.29 -12.42 -4.09
N GLU A 199 -2.96 -12.11 -5.19
CA GLU A 199 -3.91 -13.02 -5.85
C GLU A 199 -3.78 -12.95 -7.39
N GLY A 200 -4.39 -13.91 -8.08
CA GLY A 200 -4.42 -13.92 -9.55
C GLY A 200 -3.08 -14.31 -10.19
N PHE A 201 -2.28 -15.13 -9.50
CA PHE A 201 -1.05 -15.70 -10.05
C PHE A 201 -1.31 -16.93 -10.88
N ARG A 202 -0.50 -17.11 -11.91
CA ARG A 202 -0.65 -18.22 -12.84
C ARG A 202 -0.25 -19.53 -12.16
N LYS A 203 -0.90 -20.62 -12.56
CA LYS A 203 -0.66 -21.93 -11.97
C LYS A 203 0.79 -22.38 -12.17
N GLU A 204 1.37 -22.04 -13.32
CA GLU A 204 2.77 -22.30 -13.67
C GLU A 204 3.74 -21.60 -12.71
N THR A 205 3.42 -20.39 -12.28
CA THR A 205 4.20 -19.62 -11.29
C THR A 205 4.10 -20.28 -9.91
N ILE A 206 2.90 -20.70 -9.50
CA ILE A 206 2.69 -21.39 -8.22
C ILE A 206 3.41 -22.75 -8.20
N ASP A 207 3.30 -23.52 -9.28
CA ASP A 207 3.97 -24.82 -9.42
C ASP A 207 5.50 -24.65 -9.47
N TRP A 208 6.00 -23.58 -10.09
CA TRP A 208 7.41 -23.22 -10.06
C TRP A 208 7.89 -22.85 -8.65
N LEU A 209 7.12 -22.04 -7.89
CA LEU A 209 7.45 -21.70 -6.50
C LEU A 209 7.53 -22.94 -5.63
N LYS A 210 6.53 -23.83 -5.73
CA LYS A 210 6.55 -25.12 -5.03
C LYS A 210 7.81 -25.89 -5.38
N LYS A 211 8.13 -26.04 -6.67
CA LYS A 211 9.32 -26.77 -7.14
C LYS A 211 10.63 -26.15 -6.64
N LEU A 212 10.72 -24.82 -6.59
CA LEU A 212 11.89 -24.09 -6.09
C LEU A 212 12.18 -24.42 -4.62
N PHE A 213 11.13 -24.50 -3.79
CA PHE A 213 11.24 -24.75 -2.35
C PHE A 213 11.00 -26.21 -1.93
N THR A 214 10.78 -27.14 -2.88
CA THR A 214 10.67 -28.59 -2.58
C THR A 214 12.02 -29.20 -2.18
N GLY A 215 13.14 -28.59 -2.59
CA GLY A 215 14.49 -29.04 -2.30
C GLY A 215 15.41 -27.92 -1.82
N ALA A 216 16.72 -28.15 -1.86
CA ALA A 216 17.69 -27.12 -1.51
C ALA A 216 17.64 -25.97 -2.53
N VAL A 217 17.37 -24.75 -2.07
CA VAL A 217 17.33 -23.56 -2.91
C VAL A 217 18.71 -23.33 -3.54
N PRO A 218 18.80 -23.21 -4.87
CA PRO A 218 20.07 -23.00 -5.54
C PRO A 218 20.79 -21.73 -5.06
N LYS A 219 22.10 -21.80 -4.83
CA LYS A 219 22.95 -20.70 -4.30
C LYS A 219 22.92 -19.39 -5.11
N TYR A 220 22.43 -19.43 -6.35
CA TYR A 220 22.31 -18.24 -7.17
C TYR A 220 21.04 -17.42 -6.89
N TRP A 221 20.10 -17.97 -6.13
CA TRP A 221 19.06 -17.20 -5.46
C TRP A 221 19.64 -16.64 -4.18
N LYS A 222 19.67 -15.32 -4.08
CA LYS A 222 20.13 -14.63 -2.88
C LYS A 222 19.07 -14.76 -1.77
N ASP A 223 19.52 -14.63 -0.52
CA ASP A 223 18.70 -14.95 0.65
C ASP A 223 17.45 -14.08 0.77
N GLU A 224 17.52 -12.79 0.46
CA GLU A 224 16.39 -11.87 0.62
C GLU A 224 15.26 -12.17 -0.36
N ILE A 225 15.57 -12.38 -1.65
CA ILE A 225 14.55 -12.81 -2.62
C ILE A 225 14.02 -14.22 -2.32
N ALA A 226 14.87 -15.13 -1.83
CA ALA A 226 14.43 -16.48 -1.47
C ALA A 226 13.46 -16.47 -0.28
N LYS A 227 13.76 -15.69 0.78
CA LYS A 227 12.85 -15.50 1.92
C LYS A 227 11.53 -14.87 1.48
N PHE A 228 11.60 -13.80 0.69
CA PHE A 228 10.41 -13.12 0.16
C PHE A 228 9.51 -14.08 -0.62
N LEU A 229 10.06 -14.83 -1.57
CA LEU A 229 9.31 -15.80 -2.35
C LEU A 229 8.73 -16.94 -1.50
N GLN A 230 9.44 -17.35 -0.45
CA GLN A 230 8.96 -18.38 0.48
C GLN A 230 7.79 -17.86 1.34
N GLU A 231 7.83 -16.60 1.77
CA GLU A 231 6.72 -15.95 2.47
C GLU A 231 5.51 -15.83 1.57
N MET A 232 5.68 -15.30 0.36
CA MET A 232 4.60 -15.19 -0.64
C MET A 232 4.00 -16.56 -0.98
N MET A 233 4.83 -17.60 -1.10
CA MET A 233 4.34 -18.96 -1.33
C MET A 233 3.41 -19.43 -0.19
N LYS A 234 3.68 -19.08 1.08
CA LYS A 234 2.81 -19.42 2.23
C LYS A 234 1.54 -18.57 2.30
N GLU A 235 1.57 -17.35 1.77
CA GLU A 235 0.38 -16.48 1.73
C GLU A 235 -0.58 -16.88 0.62
N ILE A 236 -0.06 -17.38 -0.51
CA ILE A 236 -0.85 -17.72 -1.71
C ILE A 236 -1.39 -19.17 -1.67
N LEU A 237 -0.74 -20.08 -0.94
CA LEU A 237 -1.12 -21.51 -0.82
C LEU A 237 -1.83 -21.84 0.48
#